data_AF-A0A954UWQ8-F1
#
_entry.id   AF-A0A954UWQ8-F1
#
_cell.length_a   1.000
_cell.length_b   1.000
_cell.length_c   1.000
_cell.angle_alpha   90.00
_cell.angle_beta   90.00
_cell.angle_gamma   90.00
#
_symmetry.space_group_name_H-M   'P 1'
#
loop_
_entity.id
_entity.type
_entity.pdbx_description
1 polymer ?
#
loop_
_entity_poly.entity_id
_entity_poly.type
_entity_poly.pdbx_seq_one_letter_code
_entity_poly.pdbx_strand_id
1 'polypeptide(L)' 'NTREVNPQTMESRLAKGLYLAGEILDIDGPIGGFNFQAAFSTGHLAGLHVALG' A
#
# COMPACT_ATOMS: atom_id res chain seq x y z
N ASN A 1 0.62 -2.39 11.43
CA ASN A 1 1.27 -3.68 11.14
C ASN A 1 1.05 -4.02 9.67
N THR A 2 2.09 -3.96 8.84
CA THR A 2 2.01 -4.27 7.40
C THR A 2 1.62 -5.71 7.08
N ARG A 3 1.70 -6.64 8.04
CA ARG A 3 1.25 -8.03 7.86
C ARG A 3 -0.27 -8.15 7.66
N GLU A 4 -1.03 -7.12 8.03
CA GLU A 4 -2.49 -7.07 7.85
C GLU A 4 -2.90 -6.56 6.47
N VAL A 5 -1.93 -6.25 5.58
CA VAL A 5 -2.19 -5.75 4.23
C VAL A 5 -1.63 -6.72 3.20
N ASN A 6 -2.43 -7.14 2.22
CA ASN A 6 -1.96 -8.01 1.14
C ASN A 6 -0.95 -7.26 0.26
N PRO A 7 0.34 -7.66 0.21
CA PRO A 7 1.35 -6.92 -0.53
C PRO A 7 1.16 -6.96 -2.06
N GLN A 8 0.33 -7.88 -2.58
CA GLN A 8 0.07 -7.99 -4.01
C GLN A 8 -1.10 -7.11 -4.48
N THR A 9 -1.99 -6.73 -3.57
CA THR A 9 -3.22 -5.99 -3.91
C THR A 9 -3.39 -4.69 -3.15
N MET A 10 -2.64 -4.52 -2.05
CA MET A 10 -2.79 -3.48 -1.05
C MET A 10 -4.12 -3.49 -0.28
N GLU A 11 -4.92 -4.55 -0.42
CA GLU A 11 -6.17 -4.73 0.32
C GLU A 11 -5.91 -5.14 1.78
N SER A 12 -6.70 -4.63 2.71
CA SER A 12 -6.74 -5.05 4.09
C SER A 12 -7.19 -6.51 4.20
N ARG A 13 -6.43 -7.32 4.94
CA ARG A 13 -6.82 -8.69 5.31
C ARG A 13 -7.97 -8.72 6.33
N LEU A 14 -8.28 -7.59 6.95
CA LEU A 14 -9.29 -7.48 8.02
C LEU A 14 -10.61 -6.87 7.53
N ALA A 15 -10.57 -6.05 6.47
CA ALA A 15 -11.74 -5.37 5.92
C ALA A 15 -11.72 -5.44 4.38
N LYS A 16 -12.60 -6.25 3.80
CA LYS A 16 -12.73 -6.36 2.34
C LYS A 16 -13.11 -5.01 1.72
N GLY A 17 -12.50 -4.69 0.59
CA GLY A 17 -12.70 -3.43 -0.13
C GLY A 17 -12.00 -2.22 0.49
N LEU A 18 -11.28 -2.37 1.61
CA LEU A 18 -10.43 -1.33 2.17
C LEU A 18 -9.00 -1.53 1.66
N TYR A 19 -8.42 -0.50 1.04
CA TYR A 19 -7.06 -0.51 0.52
C TYR A 19 -6.21 0.56 1.20
N LEU A 20 -4.94 0.24 1.45
CA LEU A 20 -4.00 1.12 2.15
C LEU A 20 -2.74 1.33 1.30
N ALA A 21 -2.24 2.56 1.24
CA ALA A 21 -1.06 2.91 0.46
C ALA A 21 -0.31 4.07 1.12
N GLY A 22 0.97 4.21 0.79
CA GLY A 22 1.82 5.28 1.30
C GLY A 22 2.17 5.14 2.78
N GLU A 23 2.45 6.27 3.40
CA GLU A 23 3.09 6.39 4.73
C GLU A 23 2.20 5.91 5.89
N ILE A 24 0.91 5.64 5.65
CA ILE A 24 0.05 5.00 6.66
C ILE A 24 0.43 3.53 6.90
N LEU A 25 1.16 2.94 5.96
CA LEU A 25 1.73 1.61 6.11
C LEU A 25 2.96 1.68 7.00
N ASP A 26 3.16 0.64 7.80
CA ASP A 26 4.35 0.41 8.63
C ASP A 26 5.55 0.00 7.74
N ILE A 27 5.98 0.94 6.90
CA ILE A 27 7.14 0.92 6.01
C ILE A 27 7.87 2.25 6.14
N ASP A 28 9.19 2.20 6.19
CA ASP A 28 10.03 3.41 6.18
C ASP A 28 11.30 3.13 5.38
N GLY A 29 11.78 4.16 4.70
CA GLY A 29 12.96 4.13 3.86
C GLY A 29 13.95 5.23 4.24
N PRO A 30 15.23 5.10 3.87
CA PRO A 30 16.19 6.18 4.05
C PRO A 30 15.76 7.48 3.35
N ILE A 31 16.32 8.61 3.78
CA ILE A 31 16.24 9.85 3.01
C ILE A 31 16.79 9.64 1.59
N GLY A 32 16.34 10.45 0.62
CA GLY A 32 16.71 10.29 -0.79
C GLY A 32 15.59 9.75 -1.68
N GLY A 33 14.33 9.84 -1.25
CA GLY A 33 13.17 9.58 -2.08
C GLY A 33 12.56 8.18 -1.97
N PHE A 34 13.08 7.32 -1.08
CA PHE A 34 12.54 5.97 -0.88
C PHE A 34 11.09 5.98 -0.39
N ASN A 35 10.73 6.90 0.51
CA ASN A 35 9.35 7.05 0.96
C ASN A 35 8.41 7.51 -0.16
N PHE A 36 8.87 8.38 -1.06
CA PHE A 36 8.10 8.74 -2.26
C PHE A 36 7.93 7.55 -3.21
N GLN A 37 9.00 6.79 -3.46
CA GLN A 37 8.93 5.59 -4.28
C GLN A 37 7.95 4.56 -3.70
N ALA A 38 7.98 4.35 -2.38
CA ALA A 38 7.05 3.47 -1.68
C ALA A 38 5.61 3.99 -1.79
N ALA A 39 5.38 5.29 -1.59
CA ALA A 39 4.06 5.90 -1.71
C ALA A 39 3.47 5.77 -3.12
N PHE A 40 4.26 6.05 -4.17
CA PHE A 40 3.79 5.94 -5.54
C PHE A 40 3.55 4.49 -5.97
N SER A 41 4.46 3.57 -5.61
CA SER A 41 4.33 2.16 -5.99
C SER A 41 3.12 1.50 -5.33
N THR A 42 2.93 1.72 -4.03
CA THR A 42 1.78 1.19 -3.29
C THR A 42 0.47 1.83 -3.73
N GLY A 43 0.45 3.15 -3.98
CA GLY A 43 -0.72 3.87 -4.46
C GLY A 43 -1.19 3.38 -5.84
N HIS A 44 -0.25 3.15 -6.75
CA HIS A 44 -0.55 2.59 -8.07
C HIS A 44 -1.15 1.19 -7.98
N LEU A 45 -0.55 0.31 -7.17
CA LEU A 45 -1.01 -1.06 -7.01
C LEU A 45 -2.39 -1.15 -6.34
N ALA A 46 -2.62 -0.33 -5.32
CA ALA A 46 -3.92 -0.20 -4.66
C ALA A 46 -4.99 0.28 -5.64
N GLY A 47 -4.71 1.35 -6.38
CA GLY A 47 -5.65 1.90 -7.37
C GLY A 47 -6.01 0.90 -8.48
N LEU A 48 -5.03 0.13 -8.97
CA LEU A 48 -5.27 -0.93 -9.95
C LEU A 48 -6.26 -1.98 -9.42
N HIS A 49 -6.09 -2.44 -8.18
CA HIS A 49 -6.95 -3.48 -7.60
C HIS A 49 -8.31 -2.96 -7.15
N VAL A 50 -8.40 -1.70 -6.70
CA VAL A 50 -9.67 -1.02 -6.44
C VAL A 50 -10.54 -0.99 -7.70
N ALA A 51 -9.94 -0.74 -8.87
CA ALA A 51 -10.69 -0.65 -10.12
C ALA A 51 -11.10 -2.00 -10.72
N LEU A 52 -10.45 -3.10 -10.31
CA LEU A 52 -10.69 -4.45 -10.83
C LEU A 52 -11.65 -5.29 -9.95
N GLY A 53 -11.86 -4.88 -8.69
CA GLY A 53 -12.82 -5.49 -7.75
C GLY A 53 -14.21 -4.87 -7.86
#